data_AF-A0A7M2WX75-F1
#
_entry.id   AF-A0A7M2WX75-F1
#
_cell.length_a   1.000
_cell.length_b   1.000
_cell.length_c   1.000
_cell.angle_alpha   90.00
_cell.angle_beta   90.00
_cell.angle_gamma   90.00
#
_symmetry.space_group_name_H-M   'P 1'
#
loop_
_entity.id
_entity.type
_entity.pdbx_description
1 polymer ?
#
loop_
_entity_poly.entity_id
_entity_poly.type
_entity_poly.pdbx_seq_one_letter_code
_entity_poly.pdbx_strand_id
1 'polypeptide(L)'
;MRDKLSLAVLVAWLASVFVGLPTVVAAPAAKSPARMAVDAAIEELRREFQAHLRDPKTPVREACDYFTTKPSKAVTFEAVVVAFESKVDPDVRTAAYIRWQLMSALPAEIAPADVPAAISVYRKAPLPLPRVGLSAAEQAKLDKAIEGRRTTDDVILTSQLQAAVREWSRANKHVIAYRDEWYRRLPRKLPTFVAAFQDAFERQNLAAGAEDFVPLVIADVQNWLVAGDADPAKCGQLAEVLAQLRAKEPPSYYGYAAVRYGKLTWVKDKDSMDPRKKLTYLHQSLVEAAAKK
;
A
#
# COMPACT_ATOMS: atom_id res chain seq x y z
N MET A 1 39.01 8.52 37.46
CA MET A 1 38.80 9.98 37.48
C MET A 1 38.13 10.33 36.16
N ARG A 2 36.79 10.28 36.07
CA ARG A 2 35.84 11.38 36.31
C ARG A 2 36.27 12.68 35.62
N ASP A 3 35.78 12.87 34.40
CA ASP A 3 35.43 14.21 33.89
C ASP A 3 33.97 14.19 33.42
N LYS A 4 33.14 14.76 34.29
CA LYS A 4 31.77 15.16 34.02
C LYS A 4 31.81 16.66 33.75
N LEU A 5 31.75 17.06 32.49
CA LEU A 5 31.48 18.45 32.10
C LEU A 5 30.16 18.53 31.34
N SER A 6 29.10 18.68 32.15
CA SER A 6 27.99 19.60 31.97
C SER A 6 27.39 19.77 30.55
N LEU A 7 26.37 18.96 30.27
CA LEU A 7 25.37 19.14 29.20
C LEU A 7 24.33 20.25 29.53
N ALA A 8 24.54 21.04 30.59
CA ALA A 8 23.50 21.87 31.21
C ALA A 8 23.60 23.38 30.93
N VAL A 9 24.53 23.84 30.08
CA VAL A 9 24.73 25.28 29.83
C VAL A 9 24.25 25.73 28.44
N LEU A 10 23.80 24.82 27.55
CA LEU A 10 23.36 25.17 26.20
C LEU A 10 21.83 25.34 26.04
N VAL A 11 21.06 25.41 27.13
CA VAL A 11 19.58 25.49 27.08
C VAL A 11 19.04 26.91 27.36
N ALA A 12 19.90 27.90 27.62
CA ALA A 12 19.47 29.21 28.14
C ALA A 12 19.52 30.40 27.15
N TRP A 13 19.50 30.20 25.82
CA TRP A 13 19.62 31.32 24.85
C TRP A 13 18.64 31.30 23.65
N LEU A 14 17.41 30.79 23.84
CA LEU A 14 16.33 30.92 22.84
C LEU A 14 15.00 31.36 23.47
N ALA A 15 15.03 32.48 24.21
CA ALA A 15 13.82 33.21 24.59
C ALA A 15 13.88 34.62 24.00
N SER A 16 13.75 34.72 22.67
CA SER A 16 13.54 35.99 21.97
C SER A 16 12.12 36.04 21.44
N VAL A 17 11.27 36.78 22.17
CA VAL A 17 10.28 37.73 21.69
C VAL A 17 9.63 37.38 20.32
N PHE A 18 8.57 36.58 20.34
CA PHE A 18 7.59 36.56 19.26
C PHE A 18 6.57 37.68 19.51
N VAL A 19 6.82 38.84 18.91
CA VAL A 19 5.81 39.90 18.76
C VAL A 19 4.73 39.36 17.82
N GLY A 20 3.48 39.33 18.31
CA GLY A 20 2.32 38.89 17.55
C GLY A 20 2.09 39.77 16.33
N LEU A 21 2.50 39.27 15.17
CA LEU A 21 1.99 39.75 13.89
C LEU A 21 0.52 39.31 13.77
N PRO A 22 -0.40 40.20 13.35
CA PRO A 22 -1.78 39.82 13.10
C PRO A 22 -1.79 38.75 12.01
N THR A 23 -2.33 37.57 12.36
CA THR A 23 -2.59 36.50 11.40
C THR A 23 -3.65 37.03 10.44
N VAL A 24 -3.22 37.55 9.28
CA VAL A 24 -4.14 37.90 8.20
C VAL A 24 -4.75 36.59 7.72
N VAL A 25 -5.98 36.33 8.16
CA VAL A 25 -6.79 35.21 7.66
C VAL A 25 -7.15 35.55 6.22
N ALA A 26 -6.29 35.10 5.30
CA ALA A 26 -6.53 35.25 3.87
C ALA A 26 -7.84 34.53 3.52
N ALA A 27 -8.74 35.25 2.84
CA ALA A 27 -9.99 34.67 2.35
C ALA A 27 -9.67 33.47 1.43
N PRO A 28 -10.42 32.36 1.52
CA PRO A 28 -10.15 31.19 0.72
C PRO A 28 -10.29 31.55 -0.77
N ALA A 29 -9.22 31.38 -1.54
CA ALA A 29 -9.24 31.56 -2.98
C ALA A 29 -10.34 30.70 -3.60
N ALA A 30 -11.06 31.24 -4.59
CA ALA A 30 -12.10 30.51 -5.30
C ALA A 30 -11.54 29.20 -5.88
N LYS A 31 -12.21 28.07 -5.59
CA LYS A 31 -11.81 26.76 -6.11
C LYS A 31 -11.93 26.74 -7.63
N SER A 32 -10.93 26.18 -8.31
CA SER A 32 -10.98 26.00 -9.76
C SER A 32 -12.14 25.07 -10.17
N PRO A 33 -12.70 25.21 -11.39
CA PRO A 33 -13.75 24.31 -11.88
C PRO A 33 -13.34 22.83 -11.85
N ALA A 34 -12.06 22.55 -12.13
CA ALA A 34 -11.48 21.22 -12.02
C ALA A 34 -11.59 20.67 -10.60
N ARG A 35 -11.23 21.48 -9.60
CA ARG A 35 -11.30 21.08 -8.19
C ARG A 35 -12.74 20.87 -7.73
N MET A 36 -13.67 21.72 -8.17
CA MET A 36 -15.09 21.55 -7.86
C MET A 36 -15.66 20.25 -8.42
N ALA A 37 -15.30 19.87 -9.66
CA ALA A 37 -15.73 18.61 -10.25
C ALA A 37 -15.18 17.38 -9.49
N VAL A 38 -13.92 17.44 -9.07
CA VAL A 38 -13.31 16.37 -8.24
C VAL A 38 -13.94 16.31 -6.86
N ASP A 39 -14.17 17.45 -6.19
CA ASP A 39 -14.82 17.48 -4.88
C ASP A 39 -16.27 16.93 -4.95
N ALA A 40 -17.01 17.25 -6.02
CA ALA A 40 -18.35 16.69 -6.25
C ALA A 40 -18.31 15.16 -6.42
N ALA A 41 -17.32 14.64 -7.16
CA ALA A 41 -17.11 13.20 -7.31
C ALA A 41 -16.77 12.53 -5.97
N ILE A 42 -15.92 13.15 -5.16
CA ILE A 42 -15.57 12.66 -3.82
C ILE A 42 -16.83 12.51 -2.95
N GLU A 43 -17.70 13.51 -2.93
CA GLU A 43 -18.92 13.47 -2.13
C GLU A 43 -19.89 12.37 -2.61
N GLU A 44 -20.05 12.19 -3.92
CA GLU A 44 -20.90 11.14 -4.46
C GLU A 44 -20.36 9.74 -4.13
N LEU A 45 -19.07 9.51 -4.38
CA LEU A 45 -18.39 8.25 -4.10
C LEU A 45 -18.38 7.92 -2.61
N ARG A 46 -18.24 8.94 -1.75
CA ARG A 46 -18.35 8.76 -0.30
C ARG A 46 -19.75 8.28 0.08
N ARG A 47 -20.81 8.90 -0.44
CA ARG A 47 -22.20 8.49 -0.15
C ARG A 47 -22.48 7.07 -0.60
N GLU A 48 -22.01 6.70 -1.79
CA GLU A 48 -22.16 5.35 -2.32
C GLU A 48 -21.48 4.31 -1.42
N PHE A 49 -20.21 4.53 -1.08
CA PHE A 49 -19.48 3.57 -0.25
C PHE A 49 -20.03 3.49 1.17
N GLN A 50 -20.47 4.62 1.75
CA GLN A 50 -21.12 4.66 3.05
C GLN A 50 -22.47 3.92 3.05
N ALA A 51 -23.21 3.93 1.95
CA ALA A 51 -24.42 3.12 1.81
C ALA A 51 -24.07 1.61 1.84
N HIS A 52 -23.00 1.20 1.15
CA HIS A 52 -22.50 -0.18 1.19
C HIS A 52 -21.99 -0.61 2.56
N LEU A 53 -21.31 0.27 3.30
CA LEU A 53 -20.88 -0.04 4.66
C LEU A 53 -22.06 -0.26 5.63
N ARG A 54 -23.20 0.39 5.37
CA ARG A 54 -24.44 0.21 6.16
C ARG A 54 -25.22 -1.04 5.74
N ASP A 55 -25.29 -1.29 4.43
CA ASP A 55 -25.90 -2.48 3.85
C ASP A 55 -24.97 -3.08 2.80
N PRO A 56 -24.24 -4.18 3.15
CA PRO A 56 -23.33 -4.86 2.23
C PRO A 56 -23.98 -5.39 0.95
N LYS A 57 -25.32 -5.44 0.86
CA LYS A 57 -26.04 -5.79 -0.37
C LYS A 57 -26.13 -4.63 -1.36
N THR A 58 -25.92 -3.40 -0.90
CA THR A 58 -25.87 -2.23 -1.79
C THR A 58 -24.65 -2.38 -2.70
N PRO A 59 -24.79 -2.42 -4.03
CA PRO A 59 -23.66 -2.58 -4.92
C PRO A 59 -22.73 -1.37 -4.86
N VAL A 60 -21.43 -1.62 -4.93
CA VAL A 60 -20.40 -0.62 -5.18
C VAL A 60 -19.73 -0.92 -6.51
N ARG A 61 -19.09 0.09 -7.11
CA ARG A 61 -18.33 -0.12 -8.34
C ARG A 61 -17.24 -1.17 -8.15
N GLU A 62 -17.16 -2.10 -9.09
CA GLU A 62 -16.14 -3.15 -9.12
C GLU A 62 -15.00 -2.87 -10.12
N ALA A 63 -15.14 -1.83 -10.93
CA ALA A 63 -14.14 -1.34 -11.85
C ALA A 63 -13.83 0.15 -11.58
N CYS A 64 -12.66 0.61 -12.01
CA CYS A 64 -12.26 2.01 -11.95
C CYS A 64 -12.87 2.77 -13.15
N ASP A 65 -14.13 3.22 -13.02
CA ASP A 65 -14.90 3.73 -14.17
C ASP A 65 -15.81 4.94 -13.86
N TYR A 66 -15.67 5.59 -12.69
CA TYR A 66 -16.49 6.75 -12.33
C TYR A 66 -16.51 7.85 -13.40
N PHE A 67 -15.36 8.35 -13.84
CA PHE A 67 -15.28 9.39 -14.88
C PHE A 67 -15.42 8.83 -16.30
N THR A 68 -15.35 7.51 -16.49
CA THR A 68 -15.75 6.88 -17.76
C THR A 68 -17.27 6.98 -17.95
N THR A 69 -18.03 6.76 -16.87
CA THR A 69 -19.49 6.85 -16.87
C THR A 69 -19.99 8.29 -16.72
N LYS A 70 -19.23 9.15 -16.05
CA LYS A 70 -19.51 10.57 -15.82
C LYS A 70 -18.37 11.45 -16.31
N PRO A 71 -18.16 11.55 -17.64
CA PRO A 71 -17.06 12.32 -18.19
C PRO A 71 -17.19 13.80 -17.84
N SER A 72 -16.08 14.41 -17.40
CA SER A 72 -16.01 15.83 -17.11
C SER A 72 -14.77 16.42 -17.77
N LYS A 73 -14.98 17.34 -18.73
CA LYS A 73 -13.88 18.05 -19.42
C LYS A 73 -13.11 19.00 -18.50
N ALA A 74 -13.67 19.32 -17.33
CA ALA A 74 -13.03 20.20 -16.37
C ALA A 74 -11.97 19.48 -15.53
N VAL A 75 -12.01 18.15 -15.43
CA VAL A 75 -11.09 17.41 -14.56
C VAL A 75 -9.71 17.31 -15.20
N THR A 76 -8.69 17.74 -14.48
CA THR A 76 -7.28 17.70 -14.90
C THR A 76 -6.47 16.74 -14.03
N PHE A 77 -5.35 16.26 -14.56
CA PHE A 77 -4.41 15.41 -13.81
C PHE A 77 -3.99 16.05 -12.47
N GLU A 78 -3.61 17.34 -12.51
CA GLU A 78 -3.19 18.10 -11.33
C GLU A 78 -4.30 18.15 -10.26
N ALA A 79 -5.55 18.43 -10.65
CA ALA A 79 -6.66 18.50 -9.70
C ALA A 79 -6.90 17.15 -8.99
N VAL A 80 -6.73 16.03 -9.72
CA VAL A 80 -6.84 14.67 -9.18
C VAL A 80 -5.67 14.34 -8.26
N VAL A 81 -4.43 14.67 -8.63
CA VAL A 81 -3.24 14.48 -7.78
C VAL A 81 -3.36 15.27 -6.47
N VAL A 82 -3.76 16.54 -6.54
CA VAL A 82 -4.00 17.36 -5.34
C VAL A 82 -5.11 16.75 -4.47
N ALA A 83 -6.11 16.10 -5.06
CA ALA A 83 -7.12 15.36 -4.30
C ALA A 83 -6.55 14.12 -3.59
N PHE A 84 -5.63 13.40 -4.22
CA PHE A 84 -4.97 12.25 -3.62
C PHE A 84 -4.06 12.62 -2.44
N GLU A 85 -3.39 13.76 -2.52
CA GLU A 85 -2.56 14.25 -1.40
C GLU A 85 -3.41 14.82 -0.25
N SER A 86 -4.65 15.22 -0.52
CA SER A 86 -5.58 15.67 0.50
C SER A 86 -6.14 14.53 1.37
N LYS A 87 -6.54 14.87 2.60
CA LYS A 87 -7.24 13.94 3.49
C LYS A 87 -8.69 13.79 3.02
N VAL A 88 -8.94 12.78 2.20
CA VAL A 88 -10.25 12.52 1.58
C VAL A 88 -11.27 12.00 2.60
N ASP A 89 -10.88 11.06 3.46
CA ASP A 89 -11.76 10.44 4.46
C ASP A 89 -10.93 9.91 5.64
N PRO A 90 -11.45 9.93 6.89
CA PRO A 90 -10.79 9.28 8.03
C PRO A 90 -10.74 7.75 7.93
N ASP A 91 -11.74 7.10 7.31
CA ASP A 91 -11.74 5.64 7.12
C ASP A 91 -10.90 5.28 5.89
N VAL A 92 -9.86 4.45 6.11
CA VAL A 92 -8.88 4.08 5.07
C VAL A 92 -9.53 3.38 3.89
N ARG A 93 -10.59 2.57 4.13
CA ARG A 93 -11.27 1.81 3.07
C ARG A 93 -12.08 2.73 2.18
N THR A 94 -12.80 3.67 2.79
CA THR A 94 -13.58 4.71 2.10
C THR A 94 -12.64 5.61 1.30
N ALA A 95 -11.54 6.06 1.90
CA ALA A 95 -10.54 6.87 1.20
C ALA A 95 -9.95 6.11 0.01
N ALA A 96 -9.58 4.84 0.17
CA ALA A 96 -9.03 4.03 -0.92
C ALA A 96 -10.05 3.81 -2.04
N TYR A 97 -11.31 3.52 -1.71
CA TYR A 97 -12.39 3.39 -2.69
C TYR A 97 -12.57 4.66 -3.53
N ILE A 98 -12.69 5.81 -2.86
CA ILE A 98 -12.85 7.10 -3.55
C ILE A 98 -11.64 7.36 -4.44
N ARG A 99 -10.41 7.21 -3.90
CA ARG A 99 -9.18 7.47 -4.64
C ARG A 99 -9.06 6.56 -5.86
N TRP A 100 -9.36 5.27 -5.72
CA TRP A 100 -9.40 4.31 -6.81
C TRP A 100 -10.37 4.75 -7.91
N GLN A 101 -11.59 5.14 -7.56
CA GLN A 101 -12.57 5.59 -8.54
C GLN A 101 -12.16 6.89 -9.25
N LEU A 102 -11.54 7.84 -8.54
CA LEU A 102 -11.02 9.06 -9.15
C LEU A 102 -9.89 8.80 -10.16
N MET A 103 -9.18 7.67 -10.08
CA MET A 103 -8.15 7.33 -11.07
C MET A 103 -8.71 7.14 -12.49
N SER A 104 -10.02 6.92 -12.63
CA SER A 104 -10.68 6.84 -13.94
C SER A 104 -10.62 8.15 -14.73
N ALA A 105 -10.34 9.30 -14.08
CA ALA A 105 -10.07 10.56 -14.77
C ALA A 105 -8.64 10.66 -15.34
N LEU A 106 -7.72 9.78 -14.92
CA LEU A 106 -6.34 9.80 -15.39
C LEU A 106 -6.23 9.11 -16.74
N PRO A 107 -5.24 9.47 -17.57
CA PRO A 107 -4.92 8.70 -18.78
C PRO A 107 -4.49 7.28 -18.43
N ALA A 108 -4.66 6.35 -19.39
CA ALA A 108 -4.28 4.95 -19.22
C ALA A 108 -2.76 4.77 -18.98
N GLU A 109 -1.95 5.65 -19.56
CA GLU A 109 -0.51 5.76 -19.32
C GLU A 109 -0.18 7.19 -18.89
N ILE A 110 0.59 7.33 -17.81
CA ILE A 110 0.99 8.64 -17.29
C ILE A 110 2.09 9.25 -18.15
N ALA A 111 1.90 10.51 -18.56
CA ALA A 111 2.88 11.24 -19.36
C ALA A 111 4.22 11.40 -18.62
N PRO A 112 5.37 11.37 -19.31
CA PRO A 112 6.69 11.42 -18.67
C PRO A 112 6.90 12.58 -17.68
N ALA A 113 6.33 13.75 -17.97
CA ALA A 113 6.42 14.94 -17.11
C ALA A 113 5.72 14.76 -15.75
N ASP A 114 4.67 13.93 -15.71
CA ASP A 114 3.81 13.71 -14.54
C ASP A 114 4.24 12.49 -13.69
N VAL A 115 5.14 11.66 -14.23
CA VAL A 115 5.63 10.44 -13.56
C VAL A 115 6.19 10.71 -12.15
N PRO A 116 7.00 11.75 -11.89
CA PRO A 116 7.51 12.01 -10.55
C PRO A 116 6.39 12.26 -9.52
N ALA A 117 5.36 13.02 -9.90
CA ALA A 117 4.20 13.29 -9.05
C ALA A 117 3.38 12.01 -8.83
N ALA A 118 3.14 11.24 -9.90
CA ALA A 118 2.42 9.97 -9.81
C ALA A 118 3.13 8.94 -8.91
N ILE A 119 4.46 8.81 -9.01
CA ILE A 119 5.25 7.93 -8.13
C ILE A 119 5.18 8.40 -6.66
N SER A 120 5.23 9.71 -6.42
CA SER A 120 5.05 10.28 -5.07
C SER A 120 3.70 9.88 -4.47
N VAL A 121 2.62 9.98 -5.23
CA VAL A 121 1.28 9.57 -4.79
C VAL A 121 1.20 8.06 -4.58
N TYR A 122 1.77 7.25 -5.50
CA TYR A 122 1.78 5.80 -5.39
C TYR A 122 2.49 5.33 -4.11
N ARG A 123 3.65 5.88 -3.79
CA ARG A 123 4.39 5.58 -2.55
C ARG A 123 3.64 5.97 -1.28
N LYS A 124 2.78 7.00 -1.36
CA LYS A 124 1.93 7.46 -0.25
C LYS A 124 0.54 6.80 -0.26
N ALA A 125 0.31 5.81 -1.12
CA ALA A 125 -0.96 5.10 -1.15
C ALA A 125 -1.24 4.48 0.23
N PRO A 126 -2.51 4.42 0.67
CA PRO A 126 -2.85 3.81 1.94
C PRO A 126 -2.34 2.38 2.00
N LEU A 127 -1.80 2.00 3.15
CA LEU A 127 -1.40 0.64 3.42
C LEU A 127 -2.65 -0.25 3.57
N PRO A 128 -2.60 -1.52 3.12
CA PRO A 128 -3.61 -2.50 3.47
C PRO A 128 -3.78 -2.62 4.99
N LEU A 129 -4.97 -3.02 5.44
CA LEU A 129 -5.18 -3.44 6.81
C LEU A 129 -4.32 -4.69 7.09
N PRO A 130 -3.68 -4.79 8.26
CA PRO A 130 -2.95 -5.99 8.68
C PRO A 130 -3.84 -7.24 8.63
N ARG A 131 -3.29 -8.36 8.15
CA ARG A 131 -3.99 -9.66 8.17
C ARG A 131 -4.36 -10.09 9.59
N VAL A 132 -5.52 -10.73 9.71
CA VAL A 132 -5.98 -11.33 10.97
C VAL A 132 -4.92 -12.30 11.50
N GLY A 133 -4.55 -12.15 12.78
CA GLY A 133 -3.55 -12.99 13.43
C GLY A 133 -2.11 -12.55 13.20
N LEU A 134 -1.89 -11.40 12.55
CA LEU A 134 -0.57 -10.78 12.41
C LEU A 134 -0.20 -9.94 13.64
N SER A 135 -1.13 -9.12 14.14
CA SER A 135 -0.85 -8.22 15.26
C SER A 135 -0.80 -8.97 16.60
N ALA A 136 -0.01 -8.48 17.55
CA ALA A 136 0.08 -9.07 18.88
C ALA A 136 -1.29 -9.11 19.61
N ALA A 137 -2.12 -8.08 19.43
CA ALA A 137 -3.45 -8.02 20.01
C ALA A 137 -4.39 -9.09 19.42
N GLU A 138 -4.34 -9.33 18.12
CA GLU A 138 -5.12 -10.39 17.49
C GLU A 138 -4.59 -11.78 17.82
N GLN A 139 -3.27 -11.95 17.90
CA GLN A 139 -2.66 -13.22 18.33
C GLN A 139 -3.12 -13.56 19.74
N ALA A 140 -3.08 -12.61 20.68
CA ALA A 140 -3.59 -12.83 22.04
C ALA A 140 -5.09 -13.20 22.06
N LYS A 141 -5.91 -12.58 21.19
CA LYS A 141 -7.33 -12.93 21.04
C LYS A 141 -7.52 -14.35 20.52
N LEU A 142 -6.72 -14.76 19.54
CA LEU A 142 -6.76 -16.09 18.95
C LEU A 142 -6.24 -17.15 19.94
N ASP A 143 -5.17 -16.86 20.67
CA ASP A 143 -4.64 -17.73 21.72
C ASP A 143 -5.71 -17.99 22.78
N LYS A 144 -6.38 -16.94 23.26
CA LYS A 144 -7.51 -17.09 24.19
C LYS A 144 -8.67 -17.91 23.60
N ALA A 145 -8.87 -17.88 22.28
CA ALA A 145 -9.93 -18.66 21.63
C ALA A 145 -9.65 -20.18 21.62
N ILE A 146 -8.39 -20.59 21.76
CA ILE A 146 -7.95 -22.00 21.79
C ILE A 146 -7.94 -22.58 23.21
N GLU A 147 -7.86 -21.73 24.24
CA GLU A 147 -7.84 -22.14 25.64
C GLU A 147 -9.10 -22.95 25.99
N GLY A 148 -8.91 -24.13 26.58
CA GLY A 148 -9.99 -25.03 26.99
C GLY A 148 -10.74 -25.72 25.85
N ARG A 149 -10.32 -25.54 24.59
CA ARG A 149 -10.91 -26.23 23.43
C ARG A 149 -10.42 -27.67 23.32
N ARG A 150 -11.25 -28.53 22.74
CA ARG A 150 -10.91 -29.94 22.48
C ARG A 150 -10.01 -30.03 21.25
N THR A 151 -9.17 -31.05 21.18
CA THR A 151 -8.30 -31.29 20.01
C THR A 151 -9.07 -31.47 18.71
N THR A 152 -10.33 -31.89 18.77
CA THR A 152 -11.25 -32.04 17.63
C THR A 152 -11.88 -30.72 17.15
N ASP A 153 -11.65 -29.61 17.84
CA ASP A 153 -12.23 -28.31 17.49
C ASP A 153 -11.36 -27.53 16.47
N ASP A 154 -10.26 -28.11 15.99
CA ASP A 154 -9.31 -27.52 15.05
C ASP A 154 -9.97 -27.07 13.73
N VAL A 155 -10.86 -27.90 13.18
CA VAL A 155 -11.61 -27.60 11.95
C VAL A 155 -12.53 -26.39 12.16
N ILE A 156 -13.20 -26.29 13.31
CA ILE A 156 -14.13 -25.19 13.62
C ILE A 156 -13.35 -23.88 13.77
N LEU A 157 -12.25 -23.90 14.52
CA LEU A 157 -11.40 -22.73 14.73
C LEU A 157 -10.76 -22.25 13.42
N THR A 158 -10.29 -23.18 12.59
CA THR A 158 -9.76 -22.86 11.26
C THR A 158 -10.85 -22.22 10.39
N SER A 159 -12.07 -22.76 10.39
CA SER A 159 -13.19 -22.17 9.64
C SER A 159 -13.53 -20.74 10.10
N GLN A 160 -13.52 -20.48 11.41
CA GLN A 160 -13.74 -19.15 11.97
C GLN A 160 -12.64 -18.17 11.56
N LEU A 161 -11.37 -18.58 11.65
CA LEU A 161 -10.24 -17.77 11.20
C LEU A 161 -10.35 -17.46 9.69
N GLN A 162 -10.67 -18.46 8.87
CA GLN A 162 -10.83 -18.29 7.43
C GLN A 162 -12.01 -17.38 7.07
N ALA A 163 -13.09 -17.39 7.85
CA ALA A 163 -14.17 -16.42 7.69
C ALA A 163 -13.70 -14.98 7.97
N ALA A 164 -12.93 -14.77 9.04
CA ALA A 164 -12.35 -13.48 9.36
C ALA A 164 -11.35 -13.01 8.28
N VAL A 165 -10.53 -13.91 7.74
CA VAL A 165 -9.62 -13.62 6.61
C VAL A 165 -10.43 -13.20 5.38
N ARG A 166 -11.55 -13.87 5.05
CA ARG A 166 -12.40 -13.46 3.91
C ARG A 166 -13.03 -12.08 4.07
N GLU A 167 -13.44 -11.71 5.29
CA GLU A 167 -13.93 -10.34 5.57
C GLU A 167 -12.80 -9.32 5.46
N TRP A 168 -11.61 -9.66 5.98
CA TRP A 168 -10.42 -8.83 5.84
C TRP A 168 -10.01 -8.63 4.37
N SER A 169 -10.05 -9.67 3.54
CA SER A 169 -9.75 -9.57 2.10
C SER A 169 -10.75 -8.63 1.40
N ARG A 170 -12.04 -8.73 1.75
CA ARG A 170 -13.07 -7.81 1.24
C ARG A 170 -12.79 -6.36 1.66
N ALA A 171 -12.42 -6.14 2.93
CA ALA A 171 -12.09 -4.81 3.44
C ALA A 171 -10.86 -4.19 2.74
N ASN A 172 -9.91 -5.01 2.30
CA ASN A 172 -8.71 -4.57 1.58
C ASN A 172 -8.87 -4.49 0.06
N LYS A 173 -9.97 -5.00 -0.53
CA LYS A 173 -10.19 -5.08 -1.98
C LYS A 173 -9.85 -3.75 -2.68
N HIS A 174 -10.42 -2.64 -2.21
CA HIS A 174 -10.23 -1.33 -2.85
C HIS A 174 -8.85 -0.71 -2.57
N VAL A 175 -8.23 -1.04 -1.43
CA VAL A 175 -6.85 -0.59 -1.14
C VAL A 175 -5.87 -1.26 -2.10
N ILE A 176 -6.00 -2.56 -2.29
CA ILE A 176 -5.19 -3.34 -3.25
C ILE A 176 -5.44 -2.84 -4.67
N ALA A 177 -6.71 -2.72 -5.08
CA ALA A 177 -7.06 -2.25 -6.42
C ALA A 177 -6.53 -0.84 -6.73
N TYR A 178 -6.56 0.08 -5.76
CA TYR A 178 -5.98 1.43 -5.90
C TYR A 178 -4.47 1.37 -6.19
N ARG A 179 -3.74 0.55 -5.44
CA ARG A 179 -2.29 0.41 -5.57
C ARG A 179 -1.91 -0.28 -6.88
N ASP A 180 -2.65 -1.31 -7.26
CA ASP A 180 -2.46 -2.03 -8.54
C ASP A 180 -2.75 -1.12 -9.74
N GLU A 181 -3.75 -0.24 -9.63
CA GLU A 181 -4.08 0.76 -10.66
C GLU A 181 -2.94 1.76 -10.88
N TRP A 182 -2.28 2.21 -9.81
CA TRP A 182 -1.11 3.08 -9.92
C TRP A 182 0.03 2.40 -10.65
N TYR A 183 0.37 1.18 -10.23
CA TYR A 183 1.41 0.41 -10.89
C TYR A 183 1.10 0.23 -12.37
N ARG A 184 -0.15 -0.10 -12.72
CA ARG A 184 -0.57 -0.33 -14.11
C ARG A 184 -0.33 0.89 -15.00
N ARG A 185 -0.67 2.09 -14.54
CA ARG A 185 -0.60 3.33 -15.32
C ARG A 185 0.79 3.94 -15.42
N LEU A 186 1.69 3.57 -14.52
CA LEU A 186 3.07 4.07 -14.52
C LEU A 186 3.93 3.39 -15.60
N PRO A 187 4.81 4.14 -16.29
CA PRO A 187 5.67 3.57 -17.31
C PRO A 187 6.65 2.56 -16.70
N ARG A 188 6.96 1.49 -17.44
CA ARG A 188 7.83 0.38 -17.01
C ARG A 188 9.31 0.76 -17.05
N LYS A 189 9.70 1.62 -16.10
CA LYS A 189 11.06 2.17 -15.94
C LYS A 189 11.54 1.96 -14.50
N LEU A 190 12.84 2.14 -14.28
CA LEU A 190 13.49 1.92 -12.99
C LEU A 190 12.74 2.56 -11.79
N PRO A 191 12.34 3.84 -11.80
CA PRO A 191 11.64 4.45 -10.65
C PRO A 191 10.33 3.73 -10.28
N THR A 192 9.59 3.25 -11.28
CA THR A 192 8.36 2.49 -11.12
C THR A 192 8.64 1.12 -10.51
N PHE A 193 9.67 0.41 -10.97
CA PHE A 193 10.03 -0.90 -10.40
C PHE A 193 10.51 -0.79 -8.96
N VAL A 194 11.30 0.24 -8.64
CA VAL A 194 11.71 0.51 -7.26
C VAL A 194 10.48 0.74 -6.37
N ALA A 195 9.53 1.58 -6.81
CA ALA A 195 8.30 1.82 -6.07
C ALA A 195 7.44 0.55 -5.93
N ALA A 196 7.37 -0.27 -6.99
CA ALA A 196 6.59 -1.51 -6.98
C ALA A 196 7.16 -2.58 -6.03
N PHE A 197 8.49 -2.74 -5.97
CA PHE A 197 9.09 -3.66 -4.98
C PHE A 197 8.97 -3.15 -3.55
N GLN A 198 9.01 -1.83 -3.34
CA GLN A 198 8.68 -1.23 -2.05
C GLN A 198 7.23 -1.52 -1.65
N ASP A 199 6.27 -1.34 -2.57
CA ASP A 199 4.86 -1.69 -2.36
C ASP A 199 4.70 -3.17 -2.05
N ALA A 200 5.33 -4.06 -2.82
CA ALA A 200 5.30 -5.49 -2.56
C ALA A 200 5.83 -5.86 -1.16
N PHE A 201 6.87 -5.18 -0.69
CA PHE A 201 7.40 -5.34 0.66
C PHE A 201 6.44 -4.85 1.74
N GLU A 202 5.81 -3.69 1.55
CA GLU A 202 4.76 -3.18 2.44
C GLU A 202 3.58 -4.16 2.53
N ARG A 203 3.13 -4.69 1.39
CA ARG A 203 2.09 -5.73 1.30
C ARG A 203 2.49 -7.00 2.04
N GLN A 204 3.73 -7.47 1.87
CA GLN A 204 4.23 -8.66 2.55
C GLN A 204 4.22 -8.48 4.08
N ASN A 205 4.64 -7.32 4.57
CA ASN A 205 4.65 -7.01 6.00
C ASN A 205 3.25 -6.95 6.63
N LEU A 206 2.21 -6.87 5.80
CA LEU A 206 0.81 -6.85 6.23
C LEU A 206 0.08 -8.14 5.84
N ALA A 207 0.81 -9.09 5.25
CA ALA A 207 0.32 -10.32 4.65
C ALA A 207 -0.87 -10.08 3.69
N ALA A 208 -0.71 -9.09 2.79
CA ALA A 208 -1.76 -8.48 1.99
C ALA A 208 -1.46 -8.44 0.49
N GLY A 209 -1.65 -9.57 -0.21
CA GLY A 209 -1.67 -9.61 -1.68
C GLY A 209 -0.30 -9.41 -2.35
N ALA A 210 0.80 -9.60 -1.62
CA ALA A 210 2.14 -9.60 -2.21
C ALA A 210 2.37 -10.80 -3.14
N GLU A 211 1.76 -11.95 -2.83
CA GLU A 211 1.90 -13.20 -3.58
C GLU A 211 1.41 -13.10 -5.04
N ASP A 212 0.35 -12.33 -5.27
CA ASP A 212 -0.20 -12.09 -6.61
C ASP A 212 0.53 -10.95 -7.35
N PHE A 213 0.96 -9.93 -6.60
CA PHE A 213 1.57 -8.73 -7.17
C PHE A 213 3.03 -8.93 -7.59
N VAL A 214 3.84 -9.63 -6.78
CA VAL A 214 5.28 -9.82 -7.07
C VAL A 214 5.53 -10.53 -8.40
N PRO A 215 4.84 -11.63 -8.77
CA PRO A 215 5.04 -12.27 -10.07
C PRO A 215 4.82 -11.34 -11.26
N LEU A 216 3.84 -10.43 -11.17
CA LEU A 216 3.59 -9.40 -12.19
C LEU A 216 4.79 -8.45 -12.31
N VAL A 217 5.27 -7.91 -11.18
CA VAL A 217 6.43 -7.00 -11.18
C VAL A 217 7.69 -7.68 -11.71
N ILE A 218 7.92 -8.94 -11.32
CA ILE A 218 9.05 -9.73 -11.83
C ILE A 218 8.98 -9.87 -13.35
N ALA A 219 7.81 -10.23 -13.90
CA ALA A 219 7.64 -10.38 -15.34
C ALA A 219 7.89 -9.06 -16.09
N ASP A 220 7.39 -7.94 -15.56
CA ASP A 220 7.59 -6.63 -16.19
C ASP A 220 9.07 -6.19 -16.14
N VAL A 221 9.81 -6.51 -15.07
CA VAL A 221 11.27 -6.26 -15.00
C VAL A 221 12.02 -7.14 -15.99
N GLN A 222 11.65 -8.41 -16.13
CA GLN A 222 12.26 -9.30 -17.12
C GLN A 222 12.03 -8.78 -18.55
N ASN A 223 10.83 -8.32 -18.86
CA ASN A 223 10.52 -7.68 -20.13
C ASN A 223 11.34 -6.41 -20.34
N TRP A 224 11.49 -5.57 -19.31
CA TRP A 224 12.31 -4.36 -19.35
C TRP A 224 13.80 -4.66 -19.59
N LEU A 225 14.34 -5.75 -19.02
CA LEU A 225 15.72 -6.18 -19.26
C LEU A 225 15.96 -6.59 -20.72
N VAL A 226 14.97 -7.21 -21.37
CA VAL A 226 15.07 -7.65 -22.77
C VAL A 226 14.84 -6.51 -23.76
N ALA A 227 14.01 -5.52 -23.40
CA ALA A 227 13.65 -4.41 -24.28
C ALA A 227 14.83 -3.45 -24.62
N GLY A 228 15.99 -3.59 -23.97
CA GLY A 228 17.19 -2.77 -24.25
C GLY A 228 17.20 -1.41 -23.54
N ASP A 229 16.15 -1.07 -22.79
CA ASP A 229 16.05 0.17 -21.99
C ASP A 229 16.80 0.10 -20.64
N ALA A 230 17.29 -1.09 -20.28
CA ALA A 230 17.94 -1.39 -19.01
C ALA A 230 19.47 -1.35 -19.15
N ASP A 231 20.06 -0.17 -18.94
CA ASP A 231 21.51 -0.04 -18.90
C ASP A 231 22.12 -0.69 -17.64
N PRO A 232 23.43 -1.05 -17.65
CA PRO A 232 24.07 -1.74 -16.54
C PRO A 232 23.97 -1.00 -15.19
N ALA A 233 23.99 0.34 -15.21
CA ALA A 233 23.90 1.13 -13.98
C ALA A 233 22.49 1.04 -13.37
N LYS A 234 21.44 1.12 -14.19
CA LYS A 234 20.05 0.93 -13.72
C LYS A 234 19.81 -0.49 -13.21
N CYS A 235 20.37 -1.50 -13.88
CA CYS A 235 20.31 -2.89 -13.42
C CYS A 235 20.94 -3.06 -12.04
N GLY A 236 22.12 -2.46 -11.82
CA GLY A 236 22.81 -2.48 -10.52
C GLY A 236 21.99 -1.84 -9.41
N GLN A 237 21.37 -0.68 -9.67
CA GLN A 237 20.50 -0.02 -8.69
C GLN A 237 19.30 -0.88 -8.29
N LEU A 238 18.63 -1.52 -9.26
CA LEU A 238 17.49 -2.39 -8.96
C LEU A 238 17.92 -3.66 -8.22
N ALA A 239 19.08 -4.23 -8.56
CA ALA A 239 19.65 -5.37 -7.86
C ALA A 239 19.89 -5.04 -6.37
N GLU A 240 20.46 -3.87 -6.07
CA GLU A 240 20.70 -3.44 -4.69
C GLU A 240 19.39 -3.34 -3.89
N VAL A 241 18.36 -2.73 -4.48
CA VAL A 241 17.02 -2.66 -3.85
C VAL A 241 16.49 -4.07 -3.56
N LEU A 242 16.57 -5.00 -4.51
CA LEU A 242 16.12 -6.37 -4.30
C LEU A 242 16.94 -7.11 -3.24
N ALA A 243 18.25 -6.90 -3.17
CA ALA A 243 19.10 -7.47 -2.14
C ALA A 243 18.65 -7.02 -0.74
N GLN A 244 18.41 -5.72 -0.57
CA GLN A 244 17.96 -5.15 0.70
C GLN A 244 16.58 -5.67 1.12
N LEU A 245 15.64 -5.79 0.18
CA LEU A 245 14.28 -6.28 0.47
C LEU A 245 14.27 -7.78 0.80
N ARG A 246 15.05 -8.60 0.07
CA ARG A 246 15.15 -10.05 0.30
C ARG A 246 15.82 -10.40 1.63
N ALA A 247 16.68 -9.52 2.16
CA ALA A 247 17.33 -9.74 3.44
C ALA A 247 16.39 -9.58 4.65
N LYS A 248 15.20 -9.00 4.46
CA LYS A 248 14.24 -8.76 5.55
C LYS A 248 13.31 -9.96 5.71
N GLU A 249 13.18 -10.43 6.94
CA GLU A 249 12.29 -11.55 7.26
C GLU A 249 10.84 -11.07 7.36
N PRO A 250 9.88 -11.73 6.67
CA PRO A 250 8.48 -11.38 6.79
C PRO A 250 7.93 -11.74 8.18
N PRO A 251 6.99 -10.94 8.70
CA PRO A 251 6.31 -11.28 9.94
C PRO A 251 5.50 -12.57 9.79
N SER A 252 5.41 -13.34 10.87
CA SER A 252 4.55 -14.52 10.95
C SER A 252 3.16 -14.15 11.44
N TYR A 253 2.14 -14.82 10.91
CA TYR A 253 0.76 -14.71 11.37
C TYR A 253 0.15 -16.09 11.64
N TYR A 254 -0.94 -16.16 12.41
CA TYR A 254 -1.69 -17.41 12.57
C TYR A 254 -2.47 -17.76 11.30
N GLY A 255 -2.18 -18.91 10.69
CA GLY A 255 -2.79 -19.37 9.45
C GLY A 255 -3.95 -20.33 9.66
N TYR A 256 -3.79 -21.30 10.57
CA TYR A 256 -4.80 -22.32 10.88
C TYR A 256 -4.57 -22.96 12.26
N ALA A 257 -5.59 -23.60 12.81
CA ALA A 257 -5.45 -24.40 14.03
C ALA A 257 -5.14 -25.86 13.66
N ALA A 258 -4.27 -26.51 14.43
CA ALA A 258 -3.95 -27.92 14.26
C ALA A 258 -3.54 -28.57 15.58
N VAL A 259 -3.67 -29.90 15.66
CA VAL A 259 -3.17 -30.68 16.79
C VAL A 259 -1.68 -31.00 16.61
N ARG A 260 -0.84 -30.51 17.51
CA ARG A 260 0.60 -30.82 17.58
C ARG A 260 0.94 -31.36 18.96
N TYR A 261 1.63 -32.50 19.01
CA TYR A 261 2.02 -33.16 20.26
C TYR A 261 0.83 -33.35 21.23
N GLY A 262 -0.32 -33.75 20.69
CA GLY A 262 -1.55 -33.97 21.47
C GLY A 262 -2.22 -32.69 21.99
N LYS A 263 -1.73 -31.51 21.60
CA LYS A 263 -2.29 -30.21 21.99
C LYS A 263 -2.78 -29.43 20.79
N LEU A 264 -3.90 -28.77 20.95
CA LEU A 264 -4.42 -27.87 19.94
C LEU A 264 -3.61 -26.56 19.95
N THR A 265 -3.08 -26.16 18.78
CA THR A 265 -2.19 -25.00 18.63
C THR A 265 -2.47 -24.23 17.34
N TRP A 266 -2.26 -22.91 17.33
CA TRP A 266 -2.20 -22.15 16.07
C TRP A 266 -0.88 -22.44 15.34
N VAL A 267 -0.99 -22.80 14.07
CA VAL A 267 0.15 -22.88 13.15
C VAL A 267 0.40 -21.51 12.55
N LYS A 268 1.66 -21.09 12.60
CA LYS A 268 2.14 -19.84 12.02
C LYS A 268 2.54 -20.03 10.56
N ASP A 269 2.07 -19.13 9.72
CA ASP A 269 2.47 -18.99 8.32
C ASP A 269 3.23 -17.67 8.11
N LYS A 270 3.85 -17.53 6.95
CA LYS A 270 4.57 -16.33 6.50
C LYS A 270 4.33 -16.13 5.01
N ASP A 271 4.09 -14.87 4.62
CA ASP A 271 4.05 -14.51 3.20
C ASP A 271 5.47 -14.33 2.68
N SER A 272 5.80 -14.96 1.56
CA SER A 272 7.10 -14.81 0.92
C SER A 272 6.98 -13.96 -0.35
N MET A 273 7.76 -12.89 -0.44
CA MET A 273 8.03 -12.18 -1.69
C MET A 273 8.89 -12.99 -2.66
N ASP A 274 9.47 -14.12 -2.24
CA ASP A 274 10.29 -14.97 -3.09
C ASP A 274 9.64 -16.35 -3.31
N PRO A 275 8.43 -16.42 -3.88
CA PRO A 275 7.79 -17.69 -4.14
C PRO A 275 8.65 -18.48 -5.12
N ARG A 276 9.08 -19.68 -4.71
CA ARG A 276 9.90 -20.61 -5.51
C ARG A 276 11.23 -20.00 -5.99
N LYS A 277 11.84 -19.10 -5.22
CA LYS A 277 13.14 -18.47 -5.53
C LYS A 277 13.11 -17.55 -6.78
N LYS A 278 11.94 -17.16 -7.29
CA LYS A 278 11.83 -16.29 -8.48
C LYS A 278 12.51 -14.93 -8.31
N LEU A 279 12.38 -14.31 -7.13
CA LEU A 279 13.02 -13.03 -6.83
C LEU A 279 14.54 -13.20 -6.66
N THR A 280 14.98 -14.35 -6.16
CA THR A 280 16.40 -14.74 -6.15
C THR A 280 16.97 -14.79 -7.57
N TYR A 281 16.27 -15.45 -8.50
CA TYR A 281 16.71 -15.52 -9.89
C TYR A 281 16.71 -14.16 -10.58
N LEU A 282 15.66 -13.34 -10.37
CA LEU A 282 15.62 -11.99 -10.92
C LEU A 282 16.81 -11.15 -10.44
N HIS A 283 17.12 -11.20 -9.15
CA HIS A 283 18.28 -10.51 -8.58
C HIS A 283 19.58 -10.95 -9.26
N GLN A 284 19.79 -12.25 -9.49
CA GLN A 284 20.97 -12.76 -10.19
C GLN A 284 21.05 -12.21 -11.63
N SER A 285 19.94 -12.25 -12.39
CA SER A 285 19.90 -11.71 -13.74
C SER A 285 20.22 -10.20 -13.79
N LEU A 286 19.77 -9.43 -12.80
CA LEU A 286 20.10 -8.01 -12.68
C LEU A 286 21.58 -7.77 -12.39
N VAL A 287 22.18 -8.57 -11.50
CA VAL A 287 23.63 -8.50 -11.20
C VAL A 287 24.46 -8.85 -12.44
N GLU A 288 24.09 -9.89 -13.17
CA GLU A 288 24.76 -10.28 -14.42
C GLU A 288 24.64 -9.18 -15.49
N ALA A 289 23.45 -8.58 -15.65
CA ALA A 289 23.23 -7.48 -16.56
C ALA A 289 24.05 -6.23 -16.17
N ALA A 290 24.20 -5.96 -14.88
CA ALA A 290 25.01 -4.85 -14.37
C ALA A 290 26.53 -5.05 -14.61
N ALA A 291 26.99 -6.29 -14.76
CA ALA A 291 28.40 -6.61 -14.98
C ALA A 291 28.85 -6.50 -16.45
N LYS A 292 27.90 -6.44 -17.40
CA LYS A 292 28.20 -6.26 -18.83
C LYS A 292 28.61 -4.82 -19.10
N LYS A 293 29.92 -4.55 -19.05
CA LYS A 293 30.52 -3.28 -19.51
C LYS A 293 30.80 -3.31 -21.00
#